data_AF-A0AAV3X919-F1
#
_entry.id   AF-A0AAV3X919-F1
#
_cell.length_a   1.000
_cell.length_b   1.000
_cell.length_c   1.000
_cell.angle_alpha   90.00
_cell.angle_beta   90.00
_cell.angle_gamma   90.00
#
_symmetry.space_group_name_H-M   'P 1'
#
loop_
_entity.id
_entity.type
_entity.pdbx_description
1 polymer ?
#
loop_
_entity_poly.entity_id
_entity_poly.type
_entity_poly.pdbx_seq_one_letter_code
_entity_poly.pdbx_strand_id
1 'polypeptide(L)'
;MILGRFGEIGELLFDIDLIGANEEILPVEALLDTGFTSGWLALDLQDAEALGWTLIERRRVMRTAQGETFFALYQGRVIIGEEEFTIPVHARVGVQEILLGLQWLRTQRLVVDFPQGLLTLELSPSS
;
A
#
# COMPACT_ATOMS: atom_id res chain seq x y z
N MET A 1 9.81 -11.85 3.38
CA MET A 1 10.73 -10.74 3.07
C MET A 1 10.59 -10.44 1.59
N ILE A 2 10.43 -9.17 1.22
CA ILE A 2 10.47 -8.72 -0.17
C ILE A 2 11.63 -7.77 -0.40
N LEU A 3 12.19 -7.84 -1.61
CA LEU A 3 13.16 -6.88 -2.11
C LEU A 3 12.39 -5.75 -2.79
N GLY A 4 12.79 -4.51 -2.50
CA GLY A 4 12.32 -3.33 -3.21
C GLY A 4 13.36 -2.83 -4.20
N ARG A 5 12.99 -1.81 -4.95
CA ARG A 5 13.90 -1.03 -5.80
C ARG A 5 13.83 0.45 -5.48
N PHE A 6 14.95 1.13 -5.70
CA PHE A 6 14.97 2.59 -5.68
C PHE A 6 14.47 3.14 -7.01
N GLY A 7 13.54 4.10 -6.96
CA GLY A 7 13.13 4.88 -8.12
C GLY A 7 14.17 5.93 -8.54
N GLU A 8 13.88 6.66 -9.62
CA GLU A 8 14.85 7.61 -10.22
C GLU A 8 15.26 8.73 -9.27
N ILE A 9 14.36 9.14 -8.38
CA ILE A 9 14.58 10.21 -7.39
C ILE A 9 14.73 9.67 -5.97
N GLY A 10 14.98 8.36 -5.81
CA GLY A 10 15.15 7.71 -4.50
C GLY A 10 13.84 7.23 -3.87
N GLU A 11 12.78 7.10 -4.66
CA GLU A 11 11.51 6.48 -4.24
C GLU A 11 11.73 5.05 -3.75
N LEU A 12 10.93 4.63 -2.77
CA LEU A 12 11.00 3.29 -2.20
C LEU A 12 9.88 2.43 -2.80
N LEU A 13 10.20 1.63 -3.80
CA LEU A 13 9.22 0.90 -4.59
C LEU A 13 9.26 -0.58 -4.26
N PHE A 14 8.10 -1.20 -4.13
CA PHE A 14 7.93 -2.62 -3.81
C PHE A 14 6.90 -3.25 -4.74
N ASP A 15 7.22 -4.42 -5.27
CA ASP A 15 6.24 -5.27 -5.94
C ASP A 15 5.41 -6.00 -4.89
N ILE A 16 4.08 -5.86 -5.01
CA ILE A 16 3.08 -6.54 -4.18
C ILE A 16 2.00 -7.11 -5.11
N ASP A 17 1.20 -8.04 -4.60
CA ASP A 17 0.03 -8.49 -5.35
C ASP A 17 -1.26 -7.98 -4.70
N LEU A 18 -2.21 -7.55 -5.53
CA LEU A 18 -3.58 -7.30 -5.13
C LEU A 18 -4.44 -8.51 -5.47
N ILE A 19 -5.33 -8.93 -4.57
CA ILE A 19 -6.24 -10.05 -4.81
C ILE A 19 -7.64 -9.50 -5.04
N GLY A 20 -8.17 -9.68 -6.24
CA GLY A 20 -9.55 -9.34 -6.58
C GLY A 20 -10.57 -10.26 -5.91
N ALA A 21 -11.83 -9.83 -5.83
CA ALA A 21 -12.93 -10.64 -5.30
C ALA A 21 -13.24 -11.90 -6.11
N ASN A 22 -12.72 -11.98 -7.34
CA ASN A 22 -12.72 -13.14 -8.22
C ASN A 22 -11.51 -14.08 -7.98
N GLU A 23 -10.70 -13.84 -6.95
CA GLU A 23 -9.42 -14.52 -6.66
C GLU A 23 -8.33 -14.31 -7.72
N GLU A 24 -8.51 -13.34 -8.63
CA GLU A 24 -7.45 -12.94 -9.56
C GLU A 24 -6.34 -12.20 -8.82
N ILE A 25 -5.10 -12.56 -9.11
CA ILE A 25 -3.90 -11.97 -8.53
C ILE A 25 -3.34 -10.97 -9.54
N LEU A 26 -3.30 -9.70 -9.15
CA LEU A 26 -2.78 -8.59 -9.95
C LEU A 26 -1.46 -8.10 -9.33
N PRO A 27 -0.30 -8.42 -9.93
CA PRO A 27 0.97 -7.87 -9.50
C PRO A 27 1.04 -6.38 -9.83
N VAL A 28 1.41 -5.57 -8.84
CA VAL A 28 1.54 -4.12 -8.98
C VAL A 28 2.79 -3.62 -8.26
N GLU A 29 3.32 -2.51 -8.76
CA GLU A 29 4.36 -1.78 -8.06
C GLU A 29 3.72 -0.71 -7.17
N ALA A 30 4.14 -0.66 -5.91
CA ALA A 30 3.65 0.30 -4.93
C ALA A 30 4.78 1.14 -4.34
N LEU A 31 4.51 2.44 -4.17
CA LEU A 31 5.38 3.40 -3.51
C LEU A 31 5.16 3.39 -2.00
N LEU A 32 6.21 3.12 -1.22
CA LEU A 32 6.16 3.29 0.23
C LEU A 32 6.22 4.77 0.59
N ASP A 33 5.07 5.32 1.01
CA ASP A 33 4.93 6.69 1.48
C ASP A 33 4.86 6.74 3.02
N THR A 34 5.98 7.11 3.63
CA THR A 34 6.06 7.29 5.10
C THR A 34 5.23 8.48 5.62
N GLY A 35 4.84 9.41 4.74
CA GLY A 35 3.90 10.50 5.03
C GLY A 35 2.44 10.03 5.11
N PHE A 36 2.11 8.88 4.53
CA PHE A 36 0.80 8.25 4.65
C PHE A 36 0.68 7.48 5.97
N THR A 37 0.52 8.24 7.07
CA THR A 37 0.64 7.72 8.44
C THR A 37 -0.56 6.92 8.96
N SER A 38 -1.75 7.13 8.40
CA SER A 38 -3.01 6.60 8.94
C SER A 38 -3.63 5.46 8.12
N GLY A 39 -3.00 5.04 7.02
CA GLY A 39 -3.52 3.95 6.20
C GLY A 39 -2.47 2.91 5.82
N TRP A 40 -2.96 1.81 5.26
CA TRP A 40 -2.16 0.66 4.83
C TRP A 40 -1.87 0.72 3.35
N LEU A 41 -2.91 0.93 2.54
CA LEU A 41 -2.82 1.03 1.10
C LEU A 41 -3.70 2.19 0.62
N ALA A 42 -3.25 2.91 -0.40
CA ALA A 42 -4.10 3.82 -1.16
C ALA A 42 -3.93 3.62 -2.67
N LEU A 43 -5.02 3.72 -3.43
CA LEU A 43 -5.03 3.56 -4.89
C LEU A 43 -6.22 4.28 -5.54
N ASP A 44 -6.32 4.23 -6.87
CA ASP A 44 -7.43 4.87 -7.59
C ASP A 44 -8.77 4.21 -7.25
N LEU A 45 -9.83 5.02 -7.22
CA LEU A 45 -11.17 4.52 -6.93
C LEU A 45 -11.64 3.46 -7.96
N GLN A 46 -11.31 3.65 -9.23
CA GLN A 46 -11.73 2.72 -10.29
C GLN A 46 -11.05 1.37 -10.15
N ASP A 47 -9.79 1.34 -9.71
CA ASP A 47 -9.07 0.09 -9.47
C ASP A 47 -9.68 -0.69 -8.31
N ALA A 48 -10.03 -0.01 -7.20
CA ALA A 48 -10.73 -0.65 -6.08
C ALA A 48 -12.08 -1.26 -6.50
N GLU A 49 -12.83 -0.53 -7.33
CA GLU A 49 -14.12 -0.99 -7.87
C GLU A 49 -13.95 -2.16 -8.84
N ALA A 50 -12.93 -2.11 -9.71
CA ALA A 50 -12.62 -3.18 -10.67
C ALA A 50 -12.17 -4.47 -9.98
N LEU A 51 -11.40 -4.36 -8.88
CA LEU A 51 -11.03 -5.48 -8.02
C LEU A 51 -12.23 -6.10 -7.28
N GLY A 52 -13.40 -5.44 -7.31
CA GLY A 52 -14.61 -5.94 -6.68
C GLY A 52 -14.54 -5.95 -5.15
N TRP A 53 -13.65 -5.16 -4.55
CA TRP A 53 -13.49 -5.15 -3.10
C TRP A 53 -14.73 -4.62 -2.37
N THR A 54 -14.94 -5.11 -1.15
CA THR A 54 -16.11 -4.74 -0.36
C THR A 54 -15.93 -3.34 0.21
N LEU A 55 -16.88 -2.45 -0.08
CA LEU A 55 -16.89 -1.10 0.47
C LEU A 55 -17.23 -1.12 1.97
N ILE A 56 -16.34 -0.56 2.80
CA ILE A 56 -16.52 -0.39 4.25
C ILE A 56 -17.16 0.98 4.53
N GLU A 57 -16.62 2.05 3.93
CA GLU A 57 -17.05 3.43 4.20
C GLU A 57 -16.96 4.27 2.92
N ARG A 58 -18.02 5.00 2.55
CA ARG A 58 -18.01 5.82 1.32
C ARG A 58 -17.14 7.07 1.41
N ARG A 59 -16.99 7.65 2.61
CA ARG A 59 -16.41 8.98 2.82
C ARG A 59 -15.67 9.09 4.13
N ARG A 60 -14.46 8.55 4.17
CA ARG A 60 -13.50 8.78 5.24
C ARG A 60 -12.79 10.11 5.02
N VAL A 61 -12.88 11.01 6.00
CA VAL A 61 -12.10 12.26 6.01
C VAL A 61 -10.64 11.94 6.32
N MET A 62 -9.73 12.47 5.49
CA MET A 62 -8.29 12.38 5.70
C MET A 62 -7.65 13.75 5.56
N ARG A 63 -6.67 14.03 6.42
CA ARG A 63 -5.84 15.23 6.30
C ARG A 63 -4.62 14.90 5.44
N THR A 64 -4.51 15.56 4.30
CA THR A 64 -3.39 15.46 3.37
C THR A 64 -2.58 16.74 3.37
N ALA A 65 -1.46 16.77 2.65
CA ALA A 65 -0.69 17.99 2.42
C ALA A 65 -1.52 19.10 1.74
N GLN A 66 -2.55 18.74 0.97
CA GLN A 66 -3.45 19.68 0.29
C GLN A 66 -4.66 20.10 1.14
N GLY A 67 -4.71 19.68 2.41
CA GLY A 67 -5.84 19.90 3.32
C GLY A 67 -6.71 18.65 3.49
N GLU A 68 -7.93 18.85 3.98
CA GLU A 68 -8.88 17.76 4.19
C GLU A 68 -9.46 17.28 2.86
N THR A 69 -9.51 15.97 2.69
CA THR A 69 -10.12 15.33 1.53
C THR A 69 -10.86 14.07 1.94
N PHE A 70 -11.60 13.49 0.99
CA PHE A 70 -12.39 12.28 1.22
C PHE A 70 -11.82 11.11 0.43
N PHE A 71 -11.74 9.97 1.11
CA PHE A 71 -11.44 8.68 0.52
C PHE A 71 -12.61 7.73 0.77
N ALA A 72 -12.89 6.84 -0.18
CA ALA A 72 -13.65 5.63 0.10
C ALA A 72 -12.74 4.63 0.79
N LEU A 73 -13.28 3.85 1.72
CA LEU A 73 -12.57 2.79 2.42
C LEU A 73 -13.10 1.44 1.97
N TYR A 74 -12.23 0.60 1.44
CA TYR A 74 -12.53 -0.75 0.99
C TYR A 74 -11.83 -1.78 1.88
N GLN A 75 -12.40 -2.98 1.98
CA GLN A 75 -11.72 -4.15 2.50
C GLN A 75 -10.95 -4.81 1.36
N GLY A 76 -9.65 -4.52 1.28
CA GLY A 76 -8.76 -5.09 0.28
C GLY A 76 -8.04 -6.32 0.78
N ARG A 77 -7.59 -7.14 -0.18
CA ARG A 77 -6.72 -8.30 0.04
C ARG A 77 -5.45 -8.11 -0.76
N VAL A 78 -4.31 -8.30 -0.12
CA VAL A 78 -2.99 -8.11 -0.73
C VAL A 78 -2.03 -9.20 -0.31
N ILE A 79 -1.04 -9.49 -1.15
CA ILE A 79 0.10 -10.34 -0.82
C ILE A 79 1.34 -9.47 -0.75
N ILE A 80 2.07 -9.57 0.36
CA ILE A 80 3.39 -8.95 0.53
C ILE A 80 4.39 -10.07 0.80
N GLY A 81 5.14 -10.44 -0.23
CA GLY A 81 6.04 -11.59 -0.21
C GLY A 81 5.25 -12.89 -0.26
N GLU A 82 5.22 -13.63 0.83
CA GLU A 82 4.51 -14.92 0.92
C GLU A 82 3.26 -14.83 1.79
N GLU A 83 2.97 -13.66 2.38
CA GLU A 83 1.85 -13.48 3.31
C GLU A 83 0.71 -12.71 2.68
N GLU A 84 -0.50 -13.24 2.85
CA GLU A 84 -1.74 -12.60 2.49
C GLU A 84 -2.31 -11.80 3.66
N PHE A 85 -2.75 -10.57 3.38
CA PHE A 85 -3.34 -9.67 4.35
C PHE A 85 -4.71 -9.18 3.89
N THR A 86 -5.68 -9.15 4.81
CA THR A 86 -6.91 -8.39 4.63
C THR A 86 -6.80 -7.06 5.38
N ILE A 87 -6.89 -5.94 4.66
CA ILE A 87 -6.60 -4.60 5.18
C ILE A 87 -7.64 -3.57 4.72
N PRO A 88 -7.78 -2.44 5.45
CA PRO A 88 -8.53 -1.31 4.95
C PRO A 88 -7.71 -0.51 3.93
N VAL A 89 -8.26 -0.31 2.73
CA VAL A 89 -7.66 0.39 1.60
C VAL A 89 -8.38 1.70 1.35
N HIS A 90 -7.62 2.80 1.24
CA HIS A 90 -8.14 4.13 0.94
C HIS A 90 -8.15 4.38 -0.57
N ALA A 91 -9.33 4.51 -1.16
CA ALA A 91 -9.47 4.72 -2.59
C ALA A 91 -10.03 6.12 -2.90
N ARG A 92 -9.45 6.81 -3.88
CA ARG A 92 -9.91 8.13 -4.32
C ARG A 92 -9.55 8.34 -5.78
N VAL A 93 -10.42 9.05 -6.51
CA VAL A 93 -10.16 9.44 -7.90
C VAL A 93 -8.90 10.28 -8.00
N GLY A 94 -8.01 9.89 -8.91
CA GLY A 94 -6.80 10.64 -9.25
C GLY A 94 -5.60 10.33 -8.37
N VAL A 95 -5.63 9.24 -7.60
CA VAL A 95 -4.41 8.65 -7.02
C VAL A 95 -3.65 7.98 -8.17
N GLN A 96 -2.46 8.48 -8.50
CA GLN A 96 -1.69 8.02 -9.66
C GLN A 96 -0.85 6.78 -9.33
N GLU A 97 -0.18 6.81 -8.19
CA GLU A 97 0.62 5.70 -7.68
C GLU A 97 -0.13 4.93 -6.58
N ILE A 98 0.03 3.61 -6.56
CA ILE A 98 -0.40 2.81 -5.42
C ILE A 98 0.55 3.09 -4.26
N LEU A 99 0.00 3.52 -3.12
CA LEU A 99 0.78 3.90 -1.95
C LEU A 99 0.72 2.83 -0.87
N LEU A 100 1.87 2.35 -0.40
CA LEU A 100 2.02 1.62 0.85
C LEU A 100 2.22 2.63 1.99
N GLY A 101 1.35 2.58 2.99
CA GLY A 101 1.39 3.51 4.12
C GLY A 101 2.26 3.03 5.29
N LEU A 102 2.52 3.94 6.22
CA LEU A 102 3.38 3.72 7.38
C LEU A 102 2.84 2.63 8.33
N GLN A 103 1.55 2.28 8.25
CA GLN A 103 0.94 1.25 9.10
C GLN A 103 1.62 -0.12 8.96
N TRP A 104 2.13 -0.45 7.77
CA TRP A 104 2.89 -1.68 7.55
C TRP A 104 4.11 -1.81 8.46
N LEU A 105 4.74 -0.68 8.79
CA LEU A 105 5.97 -0.67 9.62
C LEU A 105 5.71 -0.95 11.10
N ARG A 106 4.45 -1.17 11.50
CA ARG A 106 4.10 -1.65 12.85
C ARG A 106 4.39 -3.13 13.03
N THR A 107 4.33 -3.90 11.95
CA THR A 107 4.55 -5.36 11.96
C THR A 107 5.70 -5.77 11.04
N GLN A 108 6.10 -4.89 10.13
CA GLN A 108 7.19 -5.14 9.19
C GLN A 108 8.37 -4.20 9.45
N ARG A 109 9.57 -4.69 9.21
CA ARG A 109 10.84 -3.99 9.27
C ARG A 109 11.21 -3.54 7.86
N LEU A 110 11.32 -2.23 7.70
CA LEU A 110 11.91 -1.60 6.53
C LEU A 110 13.41 -1.43 6.74
N VAL A 111 14.21 -1.85 5.76
CA VAL A 111 15.65 -1.53 5.68
C VAL A 111 15.89 -0.74 4.41
N VAL A 112 16.49 0.44 4.56
CA VAL A 112 16.89 1.34 3.47
C VAL A 112 18.38 1.64 3.61
N ASP A 113 19.18 1.20 2.66
CA ASP A 113 20.63 1.45 2.59
C ASP A 113 21.01 1.78 1.14
N PHE A 114 21.02 3.07 0.82
CA PHE A 114 21.41 3.57 -0.50
C PHE A 114 22.86 3.23 -0.87
N PRO A 115 23.88 3.41 0.00
CA PRO A 115 25.24 3.00 -0.30
C PRO A 115 25.38 1.53 -0.72
N GLN A 116 24.58 0.64 -0.13
CA GLN A 116 24.59 -0.80 -0.46
C GLN A 116 23.55 -1.19 -1.53
N GLY A 117 22.72 -0.25 -1.99
CA GLY A 117 21.61 -0.55 -2.91
C GLY A 117 20.56 -1.50 -2.32
N LEU A 118 20.43 -1.53 -0.99
CA LEU A 118 19.53 -2.45 -0.29
C LEU A 118 18.24 -1.75 0.12
N LEU A 119 17.12 -2.24 -0.41
CA LEU A 119 15.78 -1.89 0.02
C LEU A 119 15.00 -3.16 0.31
N THR A 120 14.56 -3.35 1.55
CA THR A 120 13.83 -4.58 1.94
C THR A 120 12.70 -4.27 2.90
N LEU A 121 11.65 -5.09 2.81
CA LEU A 121 10.52 -5.08 3.73
C LEU A 121 10.27 -6.53 4.19
N GLU A 122 10.41 -6.77 5.48
CA GLU A 122 10.29 -8.11 6.06
C GLU A 122 9.47 -8.10 7.34
N LEU A 123 8.89 -9.22 7.73
CA LEU A 123 8.18 -9.29 9.00
C LEU A 123 9.16 -9.07 10.14
N SER A 124 8.79 -8.20 11.07
CA SER A 124 9.57 -8.01 12.28
C SER A 124 9.57 -9.32 13.06
N PRO A 125 10.75 -9.86 13.44
CA PRO A 125 10.80 -11.06 14.26
C PRO A 125 10.06 -10.78 15.57
N SER A 126 9.18 -11.71 15.96
CA SER A 126 8.55 -11.69 17.28
C SER A 126 9.66 -11.65 18.33
N SER A 127 9.70 -10.58 19.13
CA SER A 127 10.68 -10.42 20.21
C SER A 127 10.45 -11.44 21.33
#